data_AF-A0A969HKN6-F1
#
_entry.id   AF-A0A969HKN6-F1
#
_cell.length_a   1.000
_cell.length_b   1.000
_cell.length_c   1.000
_cell.angle_alpha   90.00
_cell.angle_beta   90.00
_cell.angle_gamma   90.00
#
_symmetry.space_group_name_H-M   'P 1'
#
loop_
_entity.id
_entity.type
_entity.pdbx_description
1 polymer ?
#
loop_
_entity_poly.entity_id
_entity_poly.type
_entity_poly.pdbx_seq_one_letter_code
_entity_poly.pdbx_strand_id
1 'polypeptide(L)'
;MLEESWDALRPALSETRYSEDGLFKTQVIYPESACREALINAITHRDYSIEGRGIEIRIFDDRLEVLSPGKLLSKLTIEDLEELKGAHETRNAYVARVLREYGYIRELGEGMRRMFELMNKNELVPPKIESPNKSFIVTLFYKFIYTEEEKIWLDNFKTLNLSREQKTVVKLGINRRLISPKEIFDQVGIVDTDHYRQILEDLRNLGILESKVSSAEAQKESKKTESQKKHTPIQNSFPL
;
A
#
# COMPACT_ATOMS: atom_id res chain seq x y z
N MET A 1 -8.69 21.11 -18.69
CA MET A 1 -9.04 21.27 -17.26
C MET A 1 -8.40 20.22 -16.35
N LEU A 2 -8.66 18.91 -16.50
CA LEU A 2 -8.06 17.89 -15.61
C LEU A 2 -6.56 17.69 -15.87
N GLU A 3 -6.17 17.59 -17.15
CA GLU A 3 -4.77 17.61 -17.61
C GLU A 3 -4.06 18.89 -17.14
N GLU A 4 -4.64 20.07 -17.39
CA GLU A 4 -4.06 21.36 -16.96
C GLU A 4 -3.91 21.47 -15.43
N SER A 5 -4.89 20.97 -14.67
CA SER A 5 -4.81 20.94 -13.20
C SER A 5 -3.71 20.00 -12.73
N TRP A 6 -3.55 18.85 -13.39
CA TRP A 6 -2.46 17.93 -13.13
C TRP A 6 -1.10 18.55 -13.46
N ASP A 7 -0.97 19.19 -14.61
CA ASP A 7 0.27 19.83 -15.05
C ASP A 7 0.68 20.99 -14.13
N ALA A 8 -0.28 21.71 -13.57
CA ALA A 8 -0.03 22.74 -12.56
C ALA A 8 0.45 22.17 -11.22
N LEU A 9 -0.03 20.98 -10.83
CA LEU A 9 0.34 20.31 -9.56
C LEU A 9 1.66 19.57 -9.64
N ARG A 10 1.97 19.01 -10.82
CA ARG A 10 3.11 18.11 -11.04
C ARG A 10 4.45 18.67 -10.53
N PRO A 11 4.80 19.95 -10.75
CA PRO A 11 6.06 20.52 -10.24
C PRO A 11 6.14 20.50 -8.70
N ALA A 12 5.02 20.71 -8.01
CA ALA A 12 4.97 20.74 -6.55
C ALA A 12 5.05 19.34 -5.91
N LEU A 13 4.86 18.28 -6.70
CA LEU A 13 5.00 16.88 -6.28
C LEU A 13 6.34 16.28 -6.68
N SER A 14 7.26 17.11 -7.18
CA SER A 14 8.53 16.68 -7.73
C SER A 14 9.70 17.26 -6.96
N GLU A 15 10.71 16.44 -6.72
CA GLU A 15 11.95 16.84 -6.08
C GLU A 15 13.11 16.64 -7.05
N THR A 16 14.02 17.61 -7.09
CA THR A 16 15.23 17.49 -7.89
C THR A 16 16.26 16.72 -7.08
N ARG A 17 16.56 15.49 -7.50
CA ARG A 17 17.55 14.62 -6.85
C ARG A 17 18.73 14.37 -7.78
N TYR A 18 19.91 14.23 -7.18
CA TYR A 18 21.10 13.80 -7.91
C TYR A 18 20.98 12.30 -8.18
N SER A 19 20.96 11.93 -9.46
CA SER A 19 20.79 10.55 -9.91
C SER A 19 22.15 9.85 -10.03
N GLU A 20 22.15 8.51 -10.06
CA GLU A 20 23.37 7.67 -10.13
C GLU A 20 24.23 7.94 -11.37
N ASP A 21 23.65 8.51 -12.42
CA ASP A 21 24.36 8.93 -13.65
C ASP A 21 25.00 10.32 -13.54
N GLY A 22 25.02 10.92 -12.35
CA GLY A 22 25.66 12.20 -12.10
C GLY A 22 24.85 13.42 -12.54
N LEU A 23 23.56 13.22 -12.84
CA LEU A 23 22.66 14.28 -13.32
C LEU A 23 21.60 14.61 -12.27
N PHE A 24 21.29 15.89 -12.12
CA PHE A 24 20.12 16.32 -11.37
C PHE A 24 18.86 16.01 -12.19
N LYS A 25 17.99 15.15 -11.65
CA LYS A 25 16.72 14.78 -12.27
C LYS A 25 15.58 15.15 -11.34
N THR A 26 14.58 15.82 -11.90
CA THR A 26 13.30 16.05 -11.25
C THR A 26 12.53 14.73 -11.25
N GLN A 27 12.35 14.14 -10.07
CA GLN A 27 11.60 12.90 -9.90
C GLN A 27 10.31 13.20 -9.14
N VAL A 28 9.20 12.65 -9.62
CA VAL A 28 7.94 12.73 -8.87
C VAL A 28 8.01 11.76 -7.70
N ILE A 29 7.80 12.31 -6.51
CA ILE A 29 7.97 11.62 -5.24
C ILE A 29 6.84 10.61 -5.00
N TYR A 30 5.65 10.93 -5.50
CA TYR A 30 4.46 10.09 -5.41
C TYR A 30 4.17 9.38 -6.74
N PRO A 31 3.53 8.19 -6.72
CA PRO A 31 3.08 7.56 -7.95
C PRO A 31 2.09 8.49 -8.67
N GLU A 32 2.48 9.07 -9.81
CA GLU A 32 1.66 10.06 -10.55
C GLU A 32 0.22 9.54 -10.77
N SER A 33 0.10 8.26 -11.09
CA SER A 33 -1.19 7.61 -11.30
C SER A 33 -2.07 7.59 -10.05
N ALA A 34 -1.49 7.44 -8.84
CA ALA A 34 -2.25 7.43 -7.58
C ALA A 34 -2.77 8.83 -7.25
N CYS A 35 -1.95 9.86 -7.48
CA CYS A 35 -2.37 11.25 -7.30
C CYS A 35 -3.47 11.66 -8.29
N ARG A 36 -3.36 11.25 -9.56
CA ARG A 36 -4.41 11.45 -10.57
C ARG A 36 -5.72 10.78 -10.17
N GLU A 37 -5.65 9.54 -9.68
CA GLU A 37 -6.81 8.80 -9.19
C GLU A 37 -7.48 9.50 -8.01
N ALA A 38 -6.69 10.02 -7.05
CA ALA A 38 -7.21 10.80 -5.93
C ALA A 38 -7.94 12.07 -6.39
N LEU A 39 -7.39 12.78 -7.39
CA LEU A 39 -8.01 13.96 -7.97
C LEU A 39 -9.31 13.63 -8.72
N ILE A 40 -9.30 12.56 -9.53
CA ILE A 40 -10.50 12.10 -10.25
C ILE A 40 -11.59 11.71 -9.25
N ASN A 41 -11.26 10.99 -8.18
CA ASN A 41 -12.20 10.65 -7.12
C ASN A 41 -12.76 11.90 -6.43
N ALA A 42 -11.91 12.89 -6.14
CA ALA A 42 -12.34 14.14 -5.53
C ALA A 42 -13.33 14.91 -6.42
N ILE A 43 -13.11 14.95 -7.74
CA ILE A 43 -14.02 15.57 -8.72
C ILE A 43 -15.33 14.77 -8.83
N THR A 44 -15.22 13.47 -9.05
CA THR A 44 -16.37 12.57 -9.27
C THR A 44 -17.35 12.59 -8.12
N HIS A 45 -16.82 12.57 -6.89
CA HIS A 45 -17.63 12.47 -5.70
C HIS A 45 -17.88 13.82 -5.03
N ARG A 46 -17.38 14.95 -5.53
CA ARG A 46 -17.63 16.26 -4.91
C ARG A 46 -19.13 16.51 -4.70
N ASP A 47 -19.48 17.05 -3.52
CA ASP A 47 -20.81 17.60 -3.30
C ASP A 47 -20.91 18.98 -3.97
N TYR A 48 -21.50 19.00 -5.17
CA TYR A 48 -21.66 20.20 -5.97
C TYR A 48 -22.70 21.18 -5.44
N SER A 49 -23.49 20.79 -4.42
CA SER A 49 -24.41 21.72 -3.75
C SER A 49 -23.70 22.66 -2.76
N ILE A 50 -22.47 22.34 -2.35
CA ILE A 50 -21.67 23.18 -1.47
C ILE A 50 -20.97 24.25 -2.32
N GLU A 51 -21.53 25.46 -2.28
CA GLU A 51 -20.95 26.64 -2.91
C GLU A 51 -19.82 27.24 -2.06
N GLY A 52 -18.90 27.98 -2.69
CA GLY A 52 -17.80 28.68 -2.03
C GLY A 52 -16.65 27.81 -1.50
N ARG A 53 -16.75 26.47 -1.58
CA ARG A 53 -15.66 25.54 -1.21
C ARG A 53 -15.22 24.69 -2.39
N GLY A 54 -13.98 24.84 -2.82
CA GLY A 54 -13.38 24.03 -3.89
C GLY A 54 -12.87 22.67 -3.41
N ILE A 55 -12.36 21.86 -4.34
CA ILE A 55 -11.43 20.79 -3.98
C ILE A 55 -10.12 21.47 -3.59
N GLU A 56 -9.61 21.12 -2.41
CA GLU A 56 -8.35 21.66 -1.90
C GLU A 56 -7.26 20.59 -2.03
N ILE A 57 -6.09 21.00 -2.49
CA ILE A 57 -4.92 20.14 -2.61
C ILE A 57 -3.84 20.73 -1.73
N ARG A 58 -3.45 20.00 -0.69
CA ARG A 58 -2.49 20.44 0.30
C ARG A 58 -1.27 19.56 0.21
N ILE A 59 -0.12 20.17 -0.02
CA ILE A 59 1.16 19.50 -0.18
C ILE A 59 1.98 19.81 1.07
N PHE A 60 2.44 18.76 1.73
CA PHE A 60 3.34 18.81 2.89
C PHE A 60 4.61 18.05 2.54
N ASP A 61 5.64 18.21 3.38
CA ASP A 61 6.93 17.53 3.20
C ASP A 61 6.80 16.00 3.18
N ASP A 62 5.81 15.44 3.89
CA ASP A 62 5.63 13.98 4.05
C ASP A 62 4.36 13.43 3.39
N ARG A 63 3.44 14.28 2.90
CA ARG A 63 2.16 13.83 2.37
C ARG A 63 1.47 14.82 1.43
N LEU A 64 0.64 14.27 0.56
CA LEU A 64 -0.35 14.96 -0.26
C LEU A 64 -1.75 14.71 0.30
N GLU A 65 -2.49 15.76 0.60
CA GLU A 65 -3.92 15.67 0.98
C GLU A 65 -4.79 16.22 -0.15
N VAL A 66 -5.76 15.42 -0.59
CA VAL A 66 -6.81 15.83 -1.53
C VAL A 66 -8.13 15.87 -0.78
N LEU A 67 -8.64 17.09 -0.56
CA LEU A 67 -9.85 17.34 0.21
C LEU A 67 -10.99 17.73 -0.72
N SER A 68 -12.06 16.93 -0.73
CA SER A 68 -13.28 17.18 -1.50
C SER A 68 -14.43 17.60 -0.57
N PRO A 69 -15.21 18.64 -0.92
CA PRO A 69 -16.44 19.00 -0.22
C PRO A 69 -17.46 17.85 -0.23
N GLY A 70 -18.08 17.62 0.93
CA GLY A 70 -19.09 16.57 1.15
C GLY A 70 -18.56 15.46 2.05
N LYS A 71 -19.34 15.08 3.07
CA LYS A 71 -19.04 13.88 3.91
C LYS A 71 -19.34 12.61 3.14
N LEU A 72 -18.66 11.52 3.43
CA LEU A 72 -18.97 10.17 2.93
C LEU A 72 -20.48 9.87 3.00
N LEU A 73 -21.01 9.24 1.94
CA LEU A 73 -22.43 8.91 1.86
C LEU A 73 -22.81 7.87 2.92
N SER A 74 -24.00 8.02 3.51
CA SER A 74 -24.39 7.32 4.74
C SER A 74 -24.47 5.80 4.65
N LYS A 75 -24.41 5.23 3.44
CA LYS A 75 -24.42 3.77 3.24
C LYS A 75 -23.02 3.16 3.23
N LEU A 76 -21.98 3.98 3.23
CA LEU A 76 -20.58 3.57 3.20
C LEU A 76 -19.90 3.99 4.50
N THR A 77 -19.10 3.09 5.05
CA THR A 77 -18.18 3.40 6.15
C THR A 77 -16.77 3.62 5.62
N ILE A 78 -15.88 4.21 6.44
CA ILE A 78 -14.47 4.37 6.05
C ILE A 78 -13.83 2.98 5.96
N GLU A 79 -14.19 2.09 6.88
CA GLU A 79 -13.76 0.71 6.95
C GLU A 79 -14.11 -0.05 5.66
N ASP A 80 -15.31 0.15 5.10
CA ASP A 80 -15.69 -0.50 3.83
C ASP A 80 -14.83 -0.04 2.64
N LEU A 81 -14.35 1.21 2.67
CA LEU A 81 -13.45 1.75 1.66
C LEU A 81 -12.02 1.23 1.85
N GLU A 82 -11.56 1.10 3.09
CA GLU A 82 -10.23 0.58 3.43
C GLU A 82 -10.13 -0.93 3.17
N GLU A 83 -11.21 -1.68 3.41
CA GLU A 83 -11.30 -3.12 3.11
C GLU A 83 -11.52 -3.42 1.61
N LEU A 84 -11.63 -2.39 0.77
CA LEU A 84 -11.77 -2.50 -0.69
C LEU A 84 -12.92 -3.43 -1.12
N LYS A 85 -14.01 -3.48 -0.37
CA LYS A 85 -15.19 -4.34 -0.60
C LYS A 85 -15.96 -4.06 -1.91
N GLY A 86 -15.46 -3.16 -2.76
CA GLY A 86 -16.13 -2.74 -4.00
C GLY A 86 -17.38 -1.89 -3.77
N ALA A 87 -17.61 -1.44 -2.55
CA ALA A 87 -18.75 -0.60 -2.20
C ALA A 87 -18.58 0.78 -2.86
N HIS A 88 -19.57 1.20 -3.66
CA HIS A 88 -19.49 2.43 -4.42
C HIS A 88 -20.83 3.16 -4.41
N GLU A 89 -20.78 4.47 -4.20
CA GLU A 89 -21.94 5.33 -4.29
C GLU A 89 -21.54 6.66 -4.92
N THR A 90 -22.32 7.12 -5.87
CA THR A 90 -22.01 8.33 -6.65
C THR A 90 -23.04 9.41 -6.34
N ARG A 91 -22.58 10.60 -5.93
CA ARG A 91 -23.47 11.76 -5.71
C ARG A 91 -24.03 12.31 -7.01
N ASN A 92 -23.21 12.38 -8.04
CA ASN A 92 -23.58 12.93 -9.33
C ASN A 92 -23.32 11.93 -10.46
N ALA A 93 -24.38 11.22 -10.88
CA ALA A 93 -24.30 10.22 -11.94
C ALA A 93 -23.90 10.82 -13.30
N TYR A 94 -24.22 12.09 -13.56
CA TYR A 94 -23.86 12.76 -14.81
C TYR A 94 -22.35 13.02 -14.89
N VAL A 95 -21.74 13.51 -13.80
CA VAL A 95 -20.28 13.71 -13.75
C VAL A 95 -19.55 12.39 -13.91
N ALA A 96 -19.96 11.34 -13.18
CA ALA A 96 -19.36 10.03 -13.31
C ALA A 96 -19.51 9.44 -14.71
N ARG A 97 -20.66 9.66 -15.37
CA ARG A 97 -20.89 9.24 -16.75
C ARG A 97 -19.96 9.95 -17.73
N VAL A 98 -19.82 11.26 -17.64
CA VAL A 98 -18.92 12.03 -18.51
C VAL A 98 -17.48 11.57 -18.32
N LEU A 99 -17.02 11.42 -17.08
CA LEU A 99 -15.66 10.95 -16.80
C LEU A 99 -15.42 9.52 -17.31
N ARG A 100 -16.45 8.67 -17.32
CA ARG A 100 -16.38 7.33 -17.93
C ARG A 100 -16.30 7.39 -19.46
N GLU A 101 -17.13 8.22 -20.10
CA GLU A 101 -17.13 8.38 -21.56
C GLU A 101 -15.78 8.92 -22.08
N TYR A 102 -15.09 9.76 -21.29
CA TYR A 102 -13.74 10.23 -21.58
C TYR A 102 -12.62 9.26 -21.15
N GLY A 103 -12.95 8.12 -20.54
CA GLY A 103 -11.99 7.08 -20.16
C GLY A 103 -11.20 7.36 -18.87
N TYR A 104 -11.55 8.39 -18.10
CA TYR A 104 -10.92 8.67 -16.80
C TYR A 104 -11.34 7.67 -15.71
N ILE A 105 -12.54 7.10 -15.84
CA ILE A 105 -13.07 6.09 -14.92
C ILE A 105 -13.51 4.88 -15.75
N ARG A 106 -13.13 3.67 -15.33
CA ARG A 106 -13.60 2.43 -15.97
C ARG A 106 -14.89 1.95 -15.31
N GLU A 107 -14.78 1.48 -14.08
CA GLU A 107 -15.91 1.00 -13.29
C GLU A 107 -16.01 1.75 -11.95
N LEU A 108 -17.22 1.80 -11.38
CA LEU A 108 -17.44 2.44 -10.08
C LEU A 108 -16.82 1.57 -8.98
N GLY A 109 -16.07 2.19 -8.06
CA GLY A 109 -15.40 1.49 -6.97
C GLY A 109 -14.00 0.95 -7.30
N GLU A 110 -13.60 0.90 -8.58
CA GLU A 110 -12.25 0.47 -8.95
C GLU A 110 -11.17 1.51 -8.68
N GLY A 111 -11.52 2.79 -8.71
CA GLY A 111 -10.55 3.87 -8.55
C GLY A 111 -9.84 3.83 -7.20
N MET A 112 -10.60 3.59 -6.13
CA MET A 112 -10.03 3.40 -4.78
C MET A 112 -9.08 2.21 -4.73
N ARG A 113 -9.51 1.05 -5.24
CA ARG A 113 -8.67 -0.16 -5.31
C ARG A 113 -7.37 0.09 -6.07
N ARG A 114 -7.46 0.71 -7.25
CA ARG A 114 -6.28 1.06 -8.06
C ARG A 114 -5.32 1.98 -7.32
N MET A 115 -5.83 2.96 -6.58
CA MET A 115 -4.99 3.86 -5.78
C MET A 115 -4.21 3.10 -4.71
N PHE A 116 -4.87 2.19 -3.98
CA PHE A 116 -4.22 1.31 -3.00
C PHE A 116 -3.18 0.41 -3.66
N GLU A 117 -3.51 -0.21 -4.80
CA GLU A 117 -2.60 -1.05 -5.58
C GLU A 117 -1.36 -0.28 -6.05
N LEU A 118 -1.53 0.97 -6.50
CA LEU A 118 -0.43 1.83 -6.95
C LEU A 118 0.51 2.22 -5.81
N MET A 119 -0.02 2.58 -4.64
CA MET A 119 0.80 2.85 -3.46
C MET A 119 1.54 1.59 -3.02
N ASN A 120 0.84 0.46 -2.99
CA ASN A 120 1.39 -0.84 -2.64
C ASN A 120 2.54 -1.28 -3.57
N LYS A 121 2.37 -1.12 -4.89
CA LYS A 121 3.38 -1.45 -5.90
C LYS A 121 4.66 -0.60 -5.77
N ASN A 122 4.54 0.60 -5.22
CA ASN A 122 5.67 1.50 -4.96
C ASN A 122 6.20 1.37 -3.53
N GLU A 123 5.77 0.34 -2.77
CA GLU A 123 6.22 0.08 -1.40
C GLU A 123 5.96 1.25 -0.44
N LEU A 124 4.94 2.07 -0.76
CA LEU A 124 4.49 3.16 0.08
C LEU A 124 3.37 2.68 1.00
N VAL A 125 3.22 3.35 2.14
CA VAL A 125 2.10 3.10 3.04
C VAL A 125 0.76 3.34 2.31
N PRO A 126 -0.29 2.59 2.66
CA PRO A 126 -1.59 2.75 2.02
C PRO A 126 -2.13 4.18 2.20
N PRO A 127 -2.98 4.65 1.27
CA PRO A 127 -3.71 5.91 1.45
C PRO A 127 -4.49 5.92 2.76
N LYS A 128 -4.52 7.06 3.45
CA LYS A 128 -5.42 7.27 4.59
C LYS A 128 -6.67 8.00 4.12
N ILE A 129 -7.84 7.52 4.55
CA ILE A 129 -9.13 8.09 4.16
C ILE A 129 -9.82 8.63 5.40
N GLU A 130 -10.28 9.87 5.34
CA GLU A 130 -10.98 10.50 6.45
C GLU A 130 -12.20 11.28 5.95
N SER A 131 -13.27 11.37 6.75
CA SER A 131 -14.44 12.17 6.40
C SER A 131 -14.86 13.19 7.49
N PRO A 132 -13.95 14.08 7.94
CA PRO A 132 -14.26 15.05 8.98
C PRO A 132 -15.09 16.24 8.45
N ASN A 133 -15.91 16.84 9.31
CA ASN A 133 -16.50 18.18 9.09
C ASN A 133 -17.12 18.40 7.68
N LYS A 134 -17.98 17.49 7.23
CA LYS A 134 -18.62 17.54 5.90
C LYS A 134 -17.63 17.60 4.72
N SER A 135 -16.45 17.02 4.89
CA SER A 135 -15.42 16.91 3.86
C SER A 135 -14.95 15.47 3.79
N PHE A 136 -14.43 15.07 2.63
CA PHE A 136 -13.79 13.79 2.40
C PHE A 136 -12.33 14.04 2.02
N ILE A 137 -11.41 13.37 2.69
CA ILE A 137 -9.97 13.61 2.58
C ILE A 137 -9.31 12.29 2.21
N VAL A 138 -8.51 12.32 1.15
CA VAL A 138 -7.58 11.25 0.79
C VAL A 138 -6.17 11.76 1.00
N THR A 139 -5.40 11.04 1.81
CA THR A 139 -4.02 11.40 2.15
C THR A 139 -3.07 10.34 1.61
N LEU A 140 -2.16 10.75 0.71
CA LEU A 140 -1.08 9.93 0.18
C LEU A 140 0.22 10.32 0.89
N PHE A 141 0.82 9.39 1.61
CA PHE A 141 2.09 9.65 2.31
C PHE A 141 3.28 9.23 1.45
N TYR A 142 4.35 10.04 1.48
CA TYR A 142 5.65 9.63 0.97
C TYR A 142 6.42 8.94 2.10
N LYS A 143 5.88 7.81 2.53
CA LYS A 143 6.45 6.98 3.58
C LYS A 143 6.51 5.57 3.08
N PHE A 144 7.72 5.01 3.07
CA PHE A 144 7.91 3.61 2.72
C PHE A 144 7.37 2.71 3.83
N ILE A 145 6.88 1.54 3.44
CA ILE A 145 6.45 0.49 4.39
C ILE A 145 7.63 -0.15 5.13
N TYR A 146 8.85 0.05 4.62
CA TYR A 146 10.08 -0.48 5.16
C TYR A 146 10.92 0.64 5.80
N THR A 147 11.52 0.35 6.95
CA THR A 147 12.56 1.21 7.56
C THR A 147 13.82 1.22 6.69
N GLU A 148 14.74 2.15 6.94
CA GLU A 148 16.02 2.19 6.23
C GLU A 148 16.86 0.91 6.47
N GLU A 149 16.83 0.37 7.69
CA GLU A 149 17.46 -0.91 8.01
C GLU A 149 16.83 -2.08 7.23
N GLU A 150 15.50 -2.11 7.15
CA GLU A 150 14.75 -3.11 6.37
C GLU A 150 15.06 -2.99 4.88
N LYS A 151 15.19 -1.78 4.32
CA LYS A 151 15.57 -1.57 2.92
C LYS A 151 16.97 -2.09 2.62
N ILE A 152 17.96 -1.71 3.44
CA ILE A 152 19.34 -2.19 3.28
C ILE A 152 19.38 -3.73 3.33
N TRP A 153 18.62 -4.32 4.24
CA TRP A 153 18.47 -5.77 4.32
C TRP A 153 17.86 -6.37 3.05
N LEU A 154 16.75 -5.80 2.56
CA LEU A 154 16.04 -6.28 1.37
C LEU A 154 16.83 -6.07 0.07
N ASP A 155 17.70 -5.06 0.00
CA ASP A 155 18.55 -4.80 -1.16
C ASP A 155 19.53 -5.96 -1.44
N ASN A 156 19.93 -6.73 -0.42
CA ASN A 156 20.71 -7.96 -0.62
C ASN A 156 19.97 -9.03 -1.44
N PHE A 157 18.65 -8.93 -1.53
CA PHE A 157 17.78 -9.86 -2.25
C PHE A 157 17.17 -9.25 -3.52
N LYS A 158 17.63 -8.06 -3.95
CA LYS A 158 17.06 -7.31 -5.08
C LYS A 158 17.09 -8.10 -6.40
N THR A 159 18.11 -8.95 -6.60
CA THR A 159 18.25 -9.80 -7.80
C THR A 159 17.21 -10.91 -7.88
N LEU A 160 16.56 -11.26 -6.77
CA LEU A 160 15.59 -12.35 -6.69
C LEU A 160 14.16 -11.91 -7.03
N ASN A 161 13.94 -10.62 -7.30
CA ASN A 161 12.63 -10.06 -7.69
C ASN A 161 11.47 -10.52 -6.77
N LEU A 162 11.71 -10.52 -5.46
CA LEU A 162 10.74 -10.97 -4.46
C LEU A 162 9.43 -10.17 -4.51
N SER A 163 8.30 -10.85 -4.35
CA SER A 163 6.99 -10.21 -4.13
C SER A 163 6.96 -9.43 -2.82
N ARG A 164 5.98 -8.53 -2.64
CA ARG A 164 5.83 -7.78 -1.39
C ARG A 164 5.60 -8.70 -0.20
N GLU A 165 4.81 -9.75 -0.38
CA GLU A 165 4.52 -10.77 0.64
C GLU A 165 5.81 -11.49 1.01
N GLN A 166 6.60 -11.89 0.00
CA GLN A 166 7.91 -12.49 0.20
C GLN A 166 8.87 -11.54 0.94
N LYS A 167 8.98 -10.27 0.52
CA LYS A 167 9.77 -9.23 1.22
C LYS A 167 9.31 -9.05 2.66
N THR A 168 8.00 -9.15 2.91
CA THR A 168 7.43 -9.10 4.27
C THR A 168 7.91 -10.27 5.11
N VAL A 169 8.01 -11.48 4.55
CA VAL A 169 8.62 -12.62 5.26
C VAL A 169 10.12 -12.40 5.47
N VAL A 170 10.85 -11.95 4.43
CA VAL A 170 12.31 -11.77 4.49
C VAL A 170 12.72 -10.73 5.53
N LYS A 171 11.96 -9.62 5.66
CA LYS A 171 12.24 -8.60 6.69
C LYS A 171 12.04 -9.12 8.12
N LEU A 172 11.16 -10.10 8.33
CA LEU A 172 10.97 -10.66 9.68
C LEU A 172 12.24 -11.37 10.16
N GLY A 173 13.12 -11.80 9.26
CA GLY A 173 14.38 -12.44 9.59
C GLY A 173 15.54 -11.47 9.83
N ILE A 174 15.28 -10.16 9.86
CA ILE A 174 16.27 -9.17 10.32
C ILE A 174 16.79 -9.59 11.69
N ASN A 175 18.10 -9.45 11.89
CA ASN A 175 18.83 -9.89 13.09
C ASN A 175 18.87 -11.41 13.33
N ARG A 176 18.63 -12.23 12.30
CA ARG A 176 18.73 -13.71 12.35
C ARG A 176 17.83 -14.37 13.40
N ARG A 177 16.75 -13.70 13.80
CA ARG A 177 15.79 -14.25 14.76
C ARG A 177 15.05 -15.44 14.16
N LEU A 178 14.67 -16.38 15.02
CA LEU A 178 13.71 -17.42 14.65
C LEU A 178 12.34 -16.78 14.51
N ILE A 179 11.64 -17.11 13.42
CA ILE A 179 10.31 -16.58 13.15
C ILE A 179 9.33 -17.74 13.26
N SER A 180 8.28 -17.54 14.05
CA SER A 180 7.19 -18.52 14.12
C SER A 180 6.28 -18.38 12.89
N PRO A 181 5.76 -19.46 12.31
CA PRO A 181 4.83 -19.35 11.19
C PRO A 181 3.54 -18.58 11.49
N LYS A 182 3.15 -18.49 12.77
CA LYS A 182 2.06 -17.60 13.20
C LYS A 182 2.43 -16.12 13.01
N GLU A 183 3.63 -15.71 13.41
CA GLU A 183 4.10 -14.34 13.17
C GLU A 183 4.19 -14.01 11.67
N ILE A 184 4.60 -14.96 10.84
CA ILE A 184 4.62 -14.78 9.38
C ILE A 184 3.18 -14.58 8.88
N PHE A 185 2.26 -15.45 9.28
CA PHE A 185 0.86 -15.36 8.89
C PHE A 185 0.23 -14.01 9.28
N ASP A 186 0.42 -13.60 10.53
CA ASP A 186 -0.14 -12.35 11.08
C ASP A 186 0.43 -11.10 10.38
N GLN A 187 1.71 -11.12 9.99
CA GLN A 187 2.38 -9.96 9.37
C GLN A 187 2.18 -9.87 7.85
N VAL A 188 2.10 -11.00 7.16
CA VAL A 188 1.85 -10.99 5.71
C VAL A 188 0.38 -10.69 5.43
N GLY A 189 -0.52 -10.96 6.38
CA GLY A 189 -1.94 -10.59 6.28
C GLY A 189 -2.70 -11.38 5.21
N ILE A 190 -2.20 -12.57 4.86
CA ILE A 190 -2.83 -13.45 3.88
C ILE A 190 -3.93 -14.26 4.56
N VAL A 191 -5.13 -14.23 4.00
CA VAL A 191 -6.26 -15.07 4.46
C VAL A 191 -6.16 -16.48 3.86
N ASP A 192 -5.59 -16.62 2.67
CA ASP A 192 -5.45 -17.89 1.95
C ASP A 192 -4.25 -18.73 2.42
N THR A 193 -4.54 -19.90 3.00
CA THR A 193 -3.53 -20.81 3.53
C THR A 193 -2.66 -21.45 2.43
N ASP A 194 -3.18 -21.65 1.22
CA ASP A 194 -2.42 -22.26 0.14
C ASP A 194 -1.44 -21.26 -0.47
N HIS A 195 -1.87 -20.01 -0.66
CA HIS A 195 -0.98 -18.92 -1.06
C HIS A 195 0.16 -18.69 -0.05
N TYR A 196 -0.16 -18.75 1.25
CA TYR A 196 0.83 -18.68 2.32
C TYR A 196 1.88 -19.79 2.22
N ARG A 197 1.47 -21.04 1.95
CA ARG A 197 2.41 -22.16 1.78
C ARG A 197 3.31 -21.97 0.58
N GLN A 198 2.75 -21.53 -0.55
CA GLN A 198 3.52 -21.27 -1.76
C GLN A 198 4.64 -20.26 -1.51
N ILE A 199 4.34 -19.16 -0.82
CA ILE A 199 5.35 -18.15 -0.47
C ILE A 199 6.51 -18.75 0.33
N LEU A 200 6.20 -19.58 1.33
CA LEU A 200 7.24 -20.22 2.14
C LEU A 200 8.06 -21.24 1.35
N GLU A 201 7.43 -22.00 0.46
CA GLU A 201 8.13 -22.94 -0.41
C GLU A 201 9.04 -22.22 -1.40
N ASP A 202 8.57 -21.14 -2.01
CA ASP A 202 9.37 -20.32 -2.93
C ASP A 202 10.61 -19.76 -2.23
N LEU A 203 10.43 -19.18 -1.03
CA LEU A 203 11.53 -18.64 -0.25
C LEU A 203 12.53 -19.71 0.22
N ARG A 204 12.07 -20.94 0.47
CA ARG A 204 12.94 -22.09 0.77
C ARG A 204 13.70 -22.55 -0.47
N ASN A 205 13.04 -22.60 -1.62
CA ASN A 205 13.67 -22.97 -2.90
C ASN A 205 14.73 -21.95 -3.32
N LEU A 206 14.51 -20.67 -3.00
CA LEU A 206 15.49 -19.60 -3.17
C LEU A 206 16.63 -19.63 -2.14
N GLY A 207 16.58 -20.55 -1.17
CA GLY A 207 17.59 -20.68 -0.11
C GLY A 207 17.56 -19.54 0.91
N ILE A 208 16.52 -18.70 0.90
CA ILE A 208 16.39 -17.57 1.83
C ILE A 208 15.91 -18.04 3.19
N LEU A 209 15.02 -19.05 3.22
CA LEU A 209 14.47 -19.64 4.44
C LEU A 209 14.94 -21.08 4.64
N GLU A 210 15.40 -21.39 5.84
CA GLU A 210 15.73 -22.73 6.29
C GLU A 210 14.90 -23.14 7.51
N SER A 211 14.38 -24.37 7.52
CA SER A 211 13.72 -24.94 8.68
C SER A 211 14.77 -25.42 9.69
N LYS A 212 14.86 -24.75 10.85
CA LYS A 212 15.95 -25.03 11.81
C LYS A 212 15.65 -26.15 12.82
N VAL A 213 14.44 -26.69 12.84
CA VAL A 213 14.02 -27.69 13.82
C VAL A 213 13.28 -28.82 13.11
N SER A 214 13.58 -30.08 13.42
CA SER A 214 12.72 -31.18 12.95
C SER A 214 11.32 -31.00 13.56
N SER A 215 10.26 -31.35 12.84
CA SER A 215 8.87 -31.25 13.34
C SER A 215 8.64 -31.95 14.70
N ALA A 216 9.53 -32.87 15.08
CA ALA A 216 9.54 -33.60 16.34
C ALA A 216 10.16 -32.82 17.52
N GLU A 217 11.19 -32.01 17.30
CA GLU A 217 11.85 -31.22 18.35
C GLU A 217 11.06 -29.94 18.68
N ALA A 218 10.44 -29.32 17.68
CA ALA A 218 9.54 -28.17 17.87
C ALA A 218 8.33 -28.52 18.75
N GLN A 219 7.83 -29.77 18.68
CA GLN A 219 6.79 -30.28 19.57
C GLN A 219 7.25 -30.54 21.01
N LYS A 220 8.57 -30.73 21.21
CA LYS A 220 9.16 -31.01 22.52
C LYS A 220 9.44 -29.72 23.29
N GLU A 221 9.87 -28.67 22.59
CA GLU A 221 10.03 -27.32 23.16
C GLU A 221 8.68 -26.63 23.41
N SER A 222 7.70 -26.75 22.51
CA SER A 222 6.34 -26.20 22.73
C SER A 222 5.57 -26.86 23.89
N LYS A 223 6.05 -28.00 24.40
CA LYS A 223 5.51 -28.66 25.60
C LYS A 223 6.19 -28.18 26.89
N LYS A 224 7.39 -27.62 26.82
CA LYS A 224 8.08 -27.02 27.97
C LYS A 224 7.61 -25.59 28.24
N THR A 225 7.22 -24.87 27.19
CA THR A 225 6.64 -23.54 27.28
C THR A 225 5.14 -23.70 27.08
N GLU A 226 4.34 -23.67 28.14
CA GLU A 226 2.87 -23.73 28.06
C GLU A 226 2.34 -22.53 27.28
N SER A 227 2.27 -22.66 25.94
CA SER A 227 1.22 -22.10 25.08
C SER A 227 1.56 -22.28 23.60
N GLN A 228 0.59 -22.86 22.89
CA GLN A 228 0.37 -22.85 21.43
C GLN A 228 1.06 -23.95 20.59
N LYS A 229 0.20 -24.74 19.96
CA LYS A 229 0.50 -25.88 19.09
C LYS A 229 1.05 -25.43 17.73
N LYS A 230 2.05 -26.18 17.29
CA LYS A 230 2.41 -26.57 15.91
C LYS A 230 2.63 -25.44 14.92
N HIS A 231 3.85 -24.91 14.87
CA HIS A 231 4.53 -24.66 13.60
C HIS A 231 6.05 -24.59 13.82
N THR A 232 6.83 -25.18 12.92
CA THR A 232 8.29 -25.25 13.02
C THR A 232 8.92 -23.88 12.82
N PRO A 233 9.80 -23.40 13.73
CA PRO A 233 10.52 -22.14 13.55
C PRO A 233 11.38 -22.16 12.28
N ILE A 234 11.38 -21.05 11.55
CA ILE A 234 12.17 -20.88 10.32
C ILE A 234 13.23 -19.80 10.60
N GLN A 235 14.44 -20.00 10.08
CA GLN A 235 15.54 -19.03 10.14
C GLN A 235 15.96 -18.64 8.72
N ASN A 236 16.31 -17.36 8.49
CA ASN A 236 16.91 -16.97 7.23
C ASN A 236 18.34 -17.53 7.09
N SER A 237 18.68 -18.03 5.91
CA SER A 237 19.99 -18.59 5.56
C SER A 237 20.73 -17.70 4.54
N PHE A 238 21.77 -16.98 5.02
CA PHE A 238 22.85 -16.23 4.31
C PHE A 238 22.54 -14.96 3.49
N PRO A 239 23.55 -14.08 3.21
CA PRO A 239 24.92 -13.88 3.78
C PRO A 239 25.08 -12.52 4.51
N LEU A 240 26.01 -12.32 5.47
CA LEU A 240 27.43 -11.90 5.36
C LEU A 240 27.65 -10.60 4.57
#